data_AF-A0A2D4GC78-F1
#
_entry.id   AF-A0A2D4GC78-F1
#
_cell.length_a   1.000
_cell.length_b   1.000
_cell.length_c   1.000
_cell.angle_alpha   90.00
_cell.angle_beta   90.00
_cell.angle_gamma   90.00
#
_symmetry.space_group_name_H-M   'P 1'
#
loop_
_entity.id
_entity.type
_entity.pdbx_description
1 polymer ?
#
loop_
_entity_poly.entity_id
_entity_poly.type
_entity_poly.pdbx_seq_one_letter_code
_entity_poly.pdbx_strand_id
1 'polypeptide(L)'
;HSAPALSSLPVPRAGLSIPVPRGRKGKKVKSQTTFDLQKAEWIHKYNPDTLFQDEGYKKHLKHQCNKVLLRVRMLYYLRQEVIGDQAEKVLAGAASSETDIWFPLVDQAEVPTAWWDTEADKSLLLGVFKHGE
;
A
#
# COMPACT_ATOMS: atom_id res chain seq x y z
N HIS A 1 13.31 -13.95 -41.34
CA HIS A 1 12.29 -13.13 -40.64
C HIS A 1 12.16 -13.66 -39.22
N SER A 2 12.77 -12.98 -38.25
CA SER A 2 12.69 -13.35 -36.84
C SER A 2 12.15 -12.16 -36.07
N ALA A 3 11.00 -12.33 -35.41
CA ALA A 3 10.40 -11.34 -34.54
C ALA A 3 11.24 -11.20 -33.25
N PRO A 4 11.40 -9.99 -32.68
CA PRO A 4 12.12 -9.83 -31.42
C PRO A 4 11.24 -10.24 -30.24
N ALA A 5 11.91 -10.76 -29.21
CA ALA A 5 11.33 -11.23 -27.97
C ALA A 5 10.69 -10.08 -27.17
N LEU A 6 9.45 -10.28 -26.74
CA LEU A 6 8.81 -9.53 -25.66
C LEU A 6 9.44 -9.97 -24.33
N SER A 7 10.56 -9.36 -23.95
CA SER A 7 11.11 -9.49 -22.59
C SER A 7 11.06 -8.13 -21.90
N SER A 8 10.64 -8.15 -20.63
CA SER A 8 10.58 -7.06 -19.63
C SER A 8 9.26 -6.26 -19.50
N LEU A 9 8.19 -6.96 -19.09
CA LEU A 9 7.22 -6.33 -18.19
C LEU A 9 7.55 -6.82 -16.76
N PRO A 10 7.59 -5.95 -15.74
CA PRO A 10 7.80 -6.38 -14.36
C PRO A 10 6.66 -7.32 -13.96
N VAL A 11 7.01 -8.53 -13.54
CA VAL A 11 6.05 -9.45 -12.92
C VAL A 11 5.71 -8.87 -11.54
N PRO A 12 4.43 -8.58 -11.21
CA PRO A 12 4.07 -8.09 -9.88
C PRO A 12 4.51 -9.11 -8.84
N ARG A 13 5.27 -8.68 -7.83
CA ARG A 13 5.68 -9.57 -6.73
C ARG A 13 4.42 -10.12 -6.05
N ALA A 14 4.34 -11.44 -5.98
CA ALA A 14 3.16 -12.17 -5.56
C ALA A 14 2.65 -11.69 -4.18
N GLY A 15 1.40 -11.23 -4.15
CA GLY A 15 0.66 -10.96 -2.91
C GLY A 15 -0.09 -9.63 -2.85
N LEU A 16 0.27 -8.64 -3.67
CA LEU A 16 -0.32 -7.29 -3.59
C LEU A 16 -1.25 -6.90 -4.74
N SER A 17 -1.33 -7.71 -5.80
CA SER A 17 -2.13 -7.44 -6.99
C SER A 17 -3.64 -7.54 -6.80
N ILE A 18 -4.12 -8.16 -5.72
CA ILE A 18 -5.56 -8.34 -5.48
C ILE A 18 -6.15 -7.02 -4.94
N PRO A 19 -7.11 -6.38 -5.63
CA PRO A 19 -7.72 -5.14 -5.17
C PRO A 19 -8.27 -5.29 -3.75
N VAL A 20 -8.06 -4.27 -2.91
CA VAL A 20 -8.61 -4.30 -1.56
C VAL A 20 -10.14 -4.29 -1.66
N PRO A 21 -10.85 -5.27 -1.07
CA PRO A 21 -12.30 -5.28 -1.09
C PRO A 21 -12.84 -4.04 -0.38
N ARG A 22 -13.30 -3.05 -1.16
CA ARG A 22 -14.09 -1.94 -0.63
C ARG A 22 -15.51 -2.45 -0.42
N GLY A 23 -15.93 -2.50 0.84
CA GLY A 23 -17.09 -3.27 1.28
C GLY A 23 -18.38 -3.01 0.48
N ARG A 24 -18.81 -4.01 -0.28
CA ARG A 24 -20.21 -4.18 -0.67
C ARG A 24 -20.88 -5.06 0.38
N LYS A 25 -21.88 -4.54 1.09
CA LYS A 25 -22.61 -5.26 2.14
C LYS A 25 -23.36 -6.45 1.52
N GLY A 26 -22.78 -7.65 1.61
CA GLY A 26 -23.39 -8.86 1.06
C GLY A 26 -22.70 -10.15 1.52
N LYS A 27 -23.46 -10.99 2.23
CA LYS A 27 -23.18 -12.36 2.73
C LYS A 27 -21.98 -12.51 3.69
N LYS A 28 -22.29 -12.72 4.97
CA LYS A 28 -21.34 -13.18 5.99
C LYS A 28 -20.79 -14.56 5.59
N VAL A 29 -19.61 -14.60 5.00
CA VAL A 29 -18.79 -15.81 5.02
C VAL A 29 -18.26 -15.94 6.45
N LYS A 30 -18.59 -17.04 7.10
CA LYS A 30 -18.09 -17.38 8.44
C LYS A 30 -16.59 -17.65 8.29
N SER A 31 -15.75 -16.67 8.65
CA SER A 31 -14.30 -16.79 8.54
C SER A 31 -13.79 -17.75 9.61
N GLN A 32 -13.72 -19.02 9.28
CA GLN A 32 -12.94 -19.99 10.04
C GLN A 32 -11.52 -19.98 9.48
N THR A 33 -10.75 -18.95 9.81
CA THR A 33 -9.29 -18.95 9.66
C THR A 33 -8.70 -19.02 11.05
N THR A 34 -8.70 -20.22 11.62
CA THR A 34 -7.76 -20.60 12.67
C THR A 34 -6.39 -20.72 12.01
N PHE A 35 -5.82 -19.58 11.60
CA PHE A 35 -4.37 -19.52 11.48
C PHE A 35 -3.85 -19.84 12.87
N ASP A 36 -2.94 -20.82 12.97
CA ASP A 36 -2.44 -21.31 14.26
C ASP A 36 -1.52 -20.23 14.86
N LEU A 37 -2.17 -19.19 15.39
CA LEU A 37 -1.62 -17.93 15.86
C LEU A 37 -0.54 -18.22 16.92
N GLN A 38 -0.67 -19.33 17.64
CA GLN A 38 0.27 -19.78 18.66
C GLN A 38 1.60 -20.32 18.10
N LYS A 39 1.70 -20.64 16.80
CA LYS A 39 2.95 -21.10 16.18
C LYS A 39 3.80 -19.98 15.57
N ALA A 40 3.29 -18.75 15.50
CA ALA A 40 4.03 -17.67 14.89
C ALA A 40 4.95 -17.01 15.93
N GLU A 41 6.26 -17.22 15.78
CA GLU A 41 7.32 -16.69 16.67
C GLU A 41 7.16 -15.19 17.00
N TRP A 42 6.67 -14.39 16.05
CA TRP A 42 6.47 -12.95 16.25
C TRP A 42 5.41 -12.63 17.32
N ILE A 43 4.43 -13.50 17.57
CA ILE A 43 3.38 -13.29 18.58
C ILE A 43 3.92 -13.35 19.99
N HIS A 44 4.94 -14.17 20.24
CA HIS A 44 5.59 -14.21 21.55
C HIS A 44 6.29 -12.88 21.87
N LYS A 45 6.79 -12.18 20.84
CA LYS A 45 7.44 -10.87 20.99
C LYS A 45 6.48 -9.67 20.92
N TYR A 46 5.40 -9.79 20.15
CA TYR A 46 4.47 -8.69 19.85
C TYR A 46 3.00 -9.10 20.08
N ASN A 47 2.71 -9.71 21.23
CA ASN A 47 1.34 -10.10 21.57
C ASN A 47 0.46 -8.84 21.72
N PRO A 48 -0.55 -8.63 20.85
CA PRO A 48 -1.36 -7.41 20.89
C PRO A 48 -2.20 -7.29 22.16
N ASP A 49 -2.55 -8.40 22.82
CA ASP A 49 -3.35 -8.38 24.04
C ASP A 49 -2.55 -7.84 25.23
N THR A 50 -1.22 -8.00 25.23
CA THR A 50 -0.32 -7.46 26.26
C THR A 50 0.31 -6.12 25.86
N LEU A 51 0.51 -5.89 24.56
CA LEU A 51 1.10 -4.65 24.03
C LEU A 51 0.14 -3.46 24.21
N PHE A 52 -1.15 -3.68 24.02
CA PHE A 52 -2.16 -2.65 24.19
C PHE A 52 -2.85 -2.85 25.54
N GLN A 53 -2.76 -1.88 26.44
CA GLN A 53 -3.43 -1.94 27.75
C GLN A 53 -4.76 -1.19 27.75
N ASP A 54 -4.95 -0.22 26.85
CA ASP A 54 -6.17 0.56 26.72
C ASP A 54 -7.26 -0.22 25.96
N GLU A 55 -8.33 -0.56 26.68
CA GLU A 55 -9.51 -1.25 26.14
C GLU A 55 -10.29 -0.42 25.12
N GLY A 56 -10.26 0.91 25.23
CA GLY A 56 -10.84 1.82 24.23
C GLY A 56 -10.10 1.73 22.90
N TYR A 57 -8.76 1.75 22.96
CA TYR A 57 -7.91 1.57 21.79
C TYR A 57 -8.08 0.18 21.16
N LYS A 58 -8.15 -0.89 21.95
CA LYS A 58 -8.44 -2.26 21.44
C LYS A 58 -9.77 -2.32 20.70
N LYS A 59 -10.83 -1.71 21.25
CA LYS A 59 -12.14 -1.63 20.60
C LYS A 59 -12.07 -0.83 19.30
N HIS A 60 -11.36 0.29 19.29
CA HIS A 60 -11.14 1.09 18.08
C HIS A 60 -10.43 0.27 16.99
N LEU A 61 -9.32 -0.41 17.34
CA LEU A 61 -8.61 -1.29 16.42
C LEU A 61 -9.50 -2.42 15.90
N LYS A 62 -10.25 -3.11 16.76
CA LYS A 62 -11.20 -4.15 16.31
C LYS A 62 -12.26 -3.60 15.36
N HIS A 63 -12.72 -2.37 15.58
CA HIS A 63 -13.73 -1.74 14.76
C HIS A 63 -13.19 -1.19 13.44
N GLN A 64 -11.95 -0.69 13.43
CA GLN A 64 -11.34 0.03 12.30
C GLN A 64 -10.11 -0.70 11.72
N CYS A 65 -9.90 -1.98 12.04
CA CYS A 65 -8.72 -2.75 11.62
C CYS A 65 -8.51 -2.71 10.12
N ASN A 66 -9.58 -2.85 9.33
CA ASN A 66 -9.48 -2.80 7.86
C ASN A 66 -8.98 -1.46 7.34
N LYS A 67 -9.31 -0.34 8.01
CA LYS A 67 -8.79 0.98 7.60
C LYS A 67 -7.30 1.09 7.87
N VAL A 68 -6.86 0.61 9.04
CA VAL A 68 -5.43 0.58 9.40
C VAL A 68 -4.66 -0.34 8.46
N LEU A 69 -5.13 -1.56 8.25
CA LEU A 69 -4.50 -2.53 7.35
C LEU A 69 -4.45 -2.04 5.91
N LEU A 70 -5.49 -1.35 5.45
CA LEU A 70 -5.51 -0.74 4.11
C LEU A 70 -4.45 0.35 3.99
N ARG A 71 -4.31 1.23 4.99
CA ARG A 71 -3.25 2.25 5.00
C ARG A 71 -1.86 1.62 4.99
N VAL A 72 -1.60 0.65 5.87
CA VAL A 72 -0.32 -0.08 5.91
C VAL A 72 -0.01 -0.71 4.54
N ARG A 73 -1.00 -1.35 3.92
CA ARG A 73 -0.85 -1.96 2.59
C ARG A 73 -0.57 -0.92 1.51
N MET A 74 -1.27 0.22 1.52
CA MET A 74 -1.07 1.29 0.54
C MET A 74 0.31 1.95 0.69
N LEU A 75 0.76 2.21 1.92
CA LEU A 75 2.11 2.75 2.18
C LEU A 75 3.20 1.76 1.75
N TYR A 76 3.01 0.47 2.04
CA TYR A 76 3.92 -0.57 1.57
C TYR A 76 3.97 -0.63 0.04
N TYR A 77 2.82 -0.60 -0.64
CA TYR A 77 2.75 -0.60 -2.10
C TYR A 77 3.42 0.64 -2.70
N LEU A 78 3.17 1.83 -2.14
CA LEU A 78 3.83 3.07 -2.53
C LEU A 78 5.36 2.94 -2.44
N ARG A 79 5.86 2.44 -1.30
CA ARG A 79 7.30 2.24 -1.09
C ARG A 79 7.90 1.23 -2.07
N GLN A 80 7.26 0.09 -2.28
CA GLN A 80 7.89 -1.03 -3.00
C GLN A 80 7.62 -1.08 -4.50
N GLU A 81 6.40 -0.76 -4.92
CA GLU A 81 5.98 -0.94 -6.31
C GLU A 81 5.99 0.38 -7.07
N VAL A 82 5.64 1.49 -6.41
CA VAL A 82 5.61 2.81 -7.08
C VAL A 82 6.97 3.49 -7.04
N ILE A 83 7.60 3.56 -5.86
CA ILE A 83 8.89 4.25 -5.68
C ILE A 83 10.05 3.29 -5.90
N GLY A 84 9.99 2.11 -5.27
CA GLY A 84 10.93 1.02 -5.48
C GLY A 84 12.38 1.48 -5.43
N ASP A 85 13.09 1.28 -6.54
CA ASP A 85 14.53 1.55 -6.67
C ASP A 85 14.87 3.06 -6.62
N GLN A 86 13.89 3.95 -6.76
CA GLN A 86 14.10 5.40 -6.61
C GLN A 86 14.11 5.86 -5.15
N ALA A 87 13.82 4.99 -4.18
CA ALA A 87 13.64 5.35 -2.78
C ALA A 87 14.82 6.18 -2.21
N GLU A 88 16.06 5.71 -2.38
CA GLU A 88 17.26 6.41 -1.89
C GLU A 88 17.42 7.79 -2.54
N LYS A 89 17.17 7.89 -3.85
CA LYS A 89 17.24 9.15 -4.59
C LYS A 89 16.20 10.15 -4.08
N VAL A 90 14.98 9.68 -3.83
CA VAL A 90 13.89 10.50 -3.28
C VAL A 90 14.24 10.97 -1.87
N LEU A 91 14.73 10.08 -1.00
CA LEU A 91 15.15 10.42 0.36
C LEU A 91 16.34 11.39 0.40
N ALA A 92 17.24 11.32 -0.59
CA ALA A 92 18.34 12.27 -0.77
C ALA A 92 17.88 13.68 -1.22
N GLY A 93 16.58 13.88 -1.43
CA GLY A 93 16.02 15.20 -1.76
C GLY A 93 15.95 15.50 -3.24
N ALA A 94 16.05 14.51 -4.13
CA ALA A 94 15.87 14.72 -5.56
C ALA A 94 14.52 15.39 -5.87
N ALA A 95 14.54 16.23 -6.91
CA ALA A 95 13.33 16.87 -7.42
C ALA A 95 12.37 15.82 -7.98
N SER A 96 11.07 16.12 -7.94
CA SER A 96 10.03 15.26 -8.52
C SER A 96 10.29 15.02 -10.02
N SER A 97 10.71 16.05 -10.76
CA SER A 97 11.08 15.97 -12.18
C SER A 97 12.23 15.00 -12.47
N GLU A 98 13.13 14.77 -11.52
CA GLU A 98 14.28 13.89 -11.66
C GLU A 98 13.98 12.44 -11.26
N THR A 99 12.85 12.18 -10.61
CA THR A 99 12.49 10.86 -10.12
C THR A 99 11.64 10.14 -11.17
N ASP A 100 12.08 9.00 -11.69
CA ASP A 100 11.27 8.26 -12.67
C ASP A 100 10.32 7.30 -11.94
N ILE A 101 9.03 7.64 -11.90
CA ILE A 101 7.99 6.77 -11.37
C ILE A 101 6.87 6.62 -12.40
N TRP A 102 6.45 5.39 -12.61
CA TRP A 102 5.42 5.05 -13.58
C TRP A 102 4.04 5.06 -12.93
N PHE A 103 3.06 5.61 -13.66
CA PHE A 103 1.66 5.61 -13.28
C PHE A 103 0.84 4.80 -14.28
N PRO A 104 -0.02 3.88 -13.82
CA PRO A 104 -1.02 3.30 -14.69
C PRO A 104 -1.99 4.40 -15.14
N LEU A 105 -2.29 4.46 -16.44
CA LEU A 105 -3.31 5.35 -16.97
C LEU A 105 -4.66 4.93 -16.39
N VAL A 106 -5.32 5.83 -15.66
CA VAL A 106 -6.64 5.60 -15.11
C VAL A 106 -7.65 6.32 -16.00
N ASP A 107 -8.51 5.56 -16.67
CA ASP A 107 -9.63 6.15 -17.40
C ASP A 107 -10.56 6.84 -16.39
N GLN A 108 -10.80 8.14 -16.60
CA GLN A 108 -11.67 9.01 -15.78
C GLN A 108 -11.13 9.35 -14.38
N ALA A 109 -9.88 9.82 -14.28
CA ALA A 109 -9.44 10.53 -13.09
C ALA A 109 -10.16 11.90 -13.00
N GLU A 110 -11.15 12.01 -12.12
CA GLU A 110 -11.69 13.32 -11.72
C GLU A 110 -10.58 14.07 -10.97
N VAL A 111 -10.04 15.12 -11.61
CA VAL A 111 -8.99 15.94 -10.99
C VAL A 111 -9.60 16.87 -9.95
N PRO A 112 -8.99 17.02 -8.76
CA PRO A 112 -9.55 17.87 -7.69
C PRO A 112 -9.73 19.34 -8.09
N THR A 113 -8.91 19.82 -9.03
CA THR A 113 -8.88 21.21 -9.48
C THR A 113 -8.15 21.31 -10.83
N ALA A 114 -8.36 22.42 -11.55
CA ALA A 114 -7.86 22.60 -12.92
C ALA A 114 -6.33 22.65 -13.05
N TRP A 115 -5.60 22.97 -11.99
CA TRP A 115 -4.13 22.97 -11.99
C TRP A 115 -3.54 21.60 -11.63
N TRP A 116 -4.36 20.63 -11.23
CA TRP A 116 -3.88 19.32 -10.82
C TRP A 116 -3.52 18.48 -12.03
N ASP A 117 -2.23 18.35 -12.27
CA ASP A 117 -1.66 17.54 -13.33
C ASP A 117 -0.96 16.29 -12.77
N THR A 118 -0.35 15.50 -13.66
CA THR A 118 0.40 14.30 -13.29
C THR A 118 1.62 14.60 -12.41
N GLU A 119 2.17 15.82 -12.49
CA GLU A 119 3.31 16.23 -11.66
C GLU A 119 2.85 16.57 -10.23
N ALA A 120 1.63 17.08 -10.05
CA ALA A 120 0.99 17.22 -8.75
C ALA A 120 0.75 15.85 -8.09
N ASP A 121 0.24 14.85 -8.83
CA ASP A 121 0.08 13.47 -8.33
C ASP A 121 1.42 12.89 -7.87
N LYS A 122 2.45 13.05 -8.71
CA LYS A 122 3.82 12.63 -8.42
C LYS A 122 4.34 13.27 -7.14
N SER A 123 4.23 14.60 -7.05
CA SER A 123 4.72 15.37 -5.91
C SER A 123 4.01 14.98 -4.61
N LEU A 124 2.69 14.74 -4.66
CA LEU A 124 1.92 14.25 -3.52
C LEU A 124 2.44 12.90 -3.03
N LEU A 125 2.64 11.94 -3.94
CA LEU A 125 3.09 10.59 -3.58
C LEU A 125 4.52 10.59 -3.03
N LEU A 126 5.42 11.38 -3.61
CA LEU A 126 6.77 11.56 -3.08
C LEU A 126 6.75 12.23 -1.70
N GLY A 127 5.89 13.23 -1.50
CA GLY A 127 5.69 13.87 -0.20
C GLY A 127 5.18 12.89 0.86
N VAL A 128 4.17 12.08 0.52
CA VAL A 128 3.65 11.01 1.39
C VAL A 128 4.73 9.99 1.71
N PHE A 129 5.59 9.64 0.77
CA PHE A 129 6.69 8.72 1.05
C PHE A 129 7.78 9.32 1.95
N LYS A 130 8.12 10.59 1.75
CA LYS A 130 9.14 11.28 2.57
C LYS A 130 8.68 11.55 4.00
N HIS A 131 7.39 11.81 4.18
CA HIS A 131 6.88 12.39 5.43
C HIS A 131 5.69 11.65 6.04
N GLY A 132 5.10 10.69 5.34
CA GLY A 132 3.96 9.93 5.84
C GLY A 132 4.40 8.90 6.87
N GLU A 133 3.81 8.97 8.07
CA GLU A 133 3.84 7.90 9.08
C GLU A 133 2.74 6.85 8.84
#